data_AF-A0A849PQT5-F1
#
_entry.id   AF-A0A849PQT5-F1
#
_cell.length_a   1.000
_cell.length_b   1.000
_cell.length_c   1.000
_cell.angle_alpha   90.00
_cell.angle_beta   90.00
_cell.angle_gamma   90.00
#
_symmetry.space_group_name_H-M   'P 1'
#
loop_
_entity.id
_entity.type
_entity.pdbx_description
1 polymer ?
#
loop_
_entity_poly.entity_id
_entity_poly.type
_entity_poly.pdbx_seq_one_letter_code
_entity_poly.pdbx_strand_id
1 'polypeptide(L)' 'MGLGLSRCKRIIESHGGSISVKNNPTTFTITLPKSQVNIL' A
#
# COMPACT_ATOMS: atom_id res chain seq x y z
N MET A 1 -8.80 8.27 -17.10
CA MET A 1 -9.42 8.26 -15.76
C MET A 1 -9.04 6.96 -15.05
N GLY A 2 -8.70 6.96 -13.76
CA GLY A 2 -8.19 5.75 -13.05
C GLY A 2 -6.67 5.67 -12.83
N LEU A 3 -5.94 6.76 -13.09
CA LEU A 3 -4.47 6.80 -12.96
C LEU A 3 -3.99 6.91 -11.51
N GLY A 4 -4.82 7.45 -10.61
CA GLY A 4 -4.45 7.65 -9.21
C GLY A 4 -4.19 6.32 -8.49
N LEU A 5 -5.17 5.42 -8.51
CA LEU A 5 -5.07 4.14 -7.81
C LEU A 5 -3.98 3.23 -8.40
N SER A 6 -3.79 3.24 -9.72
CA SER A 6 -2.73 2.47 -10.37
C SER A 6 -1.33 3.00 -10.05
N ARG A 7 -1.15 4.32 -9.92
CA ARG A 7 0.10 4.92 -9.41
C ARG A 7 0.32 4.57 -7.94
N CYS A 8 -0.69 4.73 -7.09
CA CYS A 8 -0.58 4.37 -5.67
C CYS A 8 -0.19 2.89 -5.49
N LYS A 9 -0.82 1.98 -6.24
CA LYS A 9 -0.49 0.56 -6.22
C LYS A 9 0.98 0.32 -6.56
N ARG A 10 1.49 0.90 -7.65
CA ARG A 10 2.90 0.77 -8.05
C ARG A 10 3.87 1.29 -6.99
N ILE A 11 3.57 2.44 -6.38
CA ILE A 11 4.39 3.03 -5.32
C ILE A 11 4.45 2.07 -4.13
N ILE A 12 3.31 1.57 -3.67
CA ILE A 12 3.21 0.66 -2.52
C ILE A 12 3.97 -0.65 -2.79
N GLU A 13 3.75 -1.27 -3.95
CA GLU A 13 4.44 -2.51 -4.34
C GLU A 13 5.96 -2.33 -4.45
N SER A 14 6.42 -1.20 -5.01
CA SER A 14 7.85 -0.89 -5.12
C SER A 14 8.55 -0.71 -3.75
N HIS A 15 7.80 -0.36 -2.71
CA HIS A 15 8.30 -0.24 -1.33
C HIS A 15 8.12 -1.54 -0.53
N GLY A 16 7.84 -2.66 -1.19
CA GLY A 16 7.62 -3.96 -0.53
C GLY A 16 6.31 -4.04 0.26
N GLY A 17 5.39 -3.11 0.00
CA GLY A 17 4.06 -3.09 0.61
C GLY A 17 3.00 -3.80 -0.21
N SER A 18 1.77 -3.78 0.30
CA SER A 18 0.58 -4.30 -0.39
C SER A 18 -0.61 -3.36 -0.19
N ILE A 19 -1.57 -3.44 -1.12
CA ILE A 19 -2.84 -2.72 -1.06
C ILE A 19 -4.00 -3.71 -1.30
N SER A 20 -5.02 -3.64 -0.47
CA SER A 20 -6.27 -4.39 -0.64
C SER A 20 -7.48 -3.47 -0.54
N VAL A 21 -8.59 -3.90 -1.16
CA VAL A 21 -9.86 -3.15 -1.14
C VAL A 21 -10.95 -4.06 -0.62
N LYS A 22 -11.75 -3.54 0.31
CA LYS A 22 -13.01 -4.13 0.76
C LYS A 22 -14.13 -3.17 0.36
N ASN A 23 -15.19 -3.69 -0.22
CA ASN A 23 -16.41 -2.93 -0.51
C ASN A 23 -17.42 -3.04 0.65
N ASN A 24 -18.33 -2.07 0.73
CA ASN A 24 -19.43 -2.00 1.70
C ASN A 24 -19.01 -1.92 3.19
N PRO A 25 -18.53 -0.74 3.67
CA PRO A 25 -18.17 0.46 2.91
C PRO A 25 -16.85 0.26 2.15
N THR A 26 -16.57 1.12 1.17
CA THR A 26 -15.31 1.05 0.40
C THR A 26 -14.13 1.47 1.28
N THR A 27 -13.29 0.50 1.65
CA THR A 27 -12.08 0.68 2.45
C THR A 27 -10.87 0.17 1.69
N PHE A 28 -9.85 1.01 1.59
CA PHE A 28 -8.53 0.63 1.10
C PHE A 28 -7.60 0.40 2.30
N THR A 29 -6.97 -0.77 2.35
CA THR A 29 -6.00 -1.11 3.39
C THR A 29 -4.62 -1.18 2.74
N ILE A 30 -3.65 -0.48 3.32
CA ILE A 30 -2.26 -0.45 2.85
C ILE A 30 -1.37 -1.02 3.95
N THR A 31 -0.45 -1.91 3.58
CA THR A 31 0.57 -2.46 4.47
C THR A 31 1.95 -2.10 3.93
N LEU A 32 2.83 -1.59 4.79
CA LEU A 32 4.22 -1.27 4.44
C LEU A 32 5.17 -1.94 5.44
N PRO A 33 6.34 -2.44 5.01
CA PRO A 33 7.38 -2.90 5.92
C PRO A 33 7.79 -1.76 6.85
N LYS A 34 7.91 -2.05 8.14
CA LYS A 34 8.51 -1.11 9.08
C LYS A 34 10.00 -1.01 8.72
N SER A 35 10.54 0.21 8.61
CA SER A 35 11.98 0.39 8.50
C SER A 35 12.66 -0.37 9.64
N GLN A 36 13.61 -1.25 9.31
CA GLN A 36 14.43 -1.88 10.34
C GLN A 36 15.19 -0.79 11.08
N VAL A 37 14.72 -0.44 12.27
CA VAL A 37 15.58 0.19 13.26
C VAL A 37 16.43 -0.95 13.79
N ASN A 38 17.63 -1.11 13.24
CA ASN A 38 18.61 -2.02 13.80
C ASN A 38 19.03 -1.44 15.15
N ILE A 39 18.53 -2.01 16.25
CA ILE A 39 18.80 -1.58 17.63
C ILE A 39 19.96 -2.39 18.25
N LEU A 40 20.79 -2.98 17.40
CA LEU A 40 22.03 -3.65 17.79
C LEU A 40 23.21 -2.71 17.62
#